data_AF-A0A349TFX7-F1
#
_entry.id   AF-A0A349TFX7-F1
#
_cell.length_a   1.000
_cell.length_b   1.000
_cell.length_c   1.000
_cell.angle_alpha   90.00
_cell.angle_beta   90.00
_cell.angle_gamma   90.00
#
_symmetry.space_group_name_H-M   'P 1'
#
loop_
_entity.id
_entity.type
_entity.pdbx_description
1 polymer ?
#
loop_
_entity_poly.entity_id
_entity_poly.type
_entity_poly.pdbx_seq_one_letter_code
_entity_poly.pdbx_strand_id
1 'polypeptide(L)'
;MIVTNAHVVREALLDDTLRIGIVPPEGDKAAYGRAISVSPRNDLALIEITDGSLRLPALTIAGGIPADLRDVSAVGYPMNVDQAQGLDIGDIFRSQPPVKSRGFISGSRPSRQFDTILHTAPIARGNSGGPLLDNCGRVLGVNSFGANSDGTDAEFYFAVSTRELLPFLRANQVEASLNALPCRSLDDVDAVERARNAQLRADALNRINARDAELRAKRNRAQLEAQLAVQDDRETALAAALVALLISAGAGYFAFHTRQAGGEQKPIAIAAVVSGIAAIAAVTLWLSRPGLEEIDERVAAAMDGDQAGGDEPSLATEGTMLCAIVQERSRITGSRMDDVEFIWAADGCVNGRTQYGMADGEWRRVLVPDDEDAVSVSSYDPQTRTFRTDRYPLGRNAMEQIRTARREYTPPQCGVTDAAREMGEQQSTVLSLLPSRPNERLVYSCEPHRSPGIGADD
;
A
#
# COMPACT_ATOMS: atom_id res chain seq x y z
N MET A 1 5.81 21.09 -26.87
CA MET A 1 4.60 21.46 -27.63
C MET A 1 3.49 21.87 -26.66
N ILE A 2 2.65 22.82 -27.03
CA ILE A 2 1.51 23.31 -26.23
C ILE A 2 0.26 23.30 -27.12
N VAL A 3 -0.87 22.84 -26.58
CA VAL A 3 -2.17 22.91 -27.26
C VAL A 3 -2.92 24.14 -26.77
N THR A 4 -3.58 24.85 -27.69
CA THR A 4 -4.53 25.93 -27.39
C THR A 4 -5.66 25.94 -28.43
N ASN A 5 -6.57 26.91 -28.37
CA ASN A 5 -7.57 27.08 -29.41
C ASN A 5 -7.03 27.80 -30.66
N ALA A 6 -7.57 27.46 -31.83
CA ALA A 6 -7.16 28.09 -33.09
C ALA A 6 -7.48 29.59 -33.13
N HIS A 7 -8.59 30.01 -32.52
CA HIS A 7 -8.93 31.43 -32.45
C HIS A 7 -7.98 32.27 -31.57
N VAL A 8 -7.32 31.68 -30.57
CA VAL A 8 -6.39 32.38 -29.67
C VAL A 8 -5.13 32.83 -30.42
N VAL A 9 -4.65 32.04 -31.37
CA VAL A 9 -3.43 32.33 -32.13
C VAL A 9 -3.70 33.02 -33.47
N ARG A 10 -4.97 33.29 -33.81
CA ARG A 10 -5.36 33.72 -35.15
C ARG A 10 -4.73 35.03 -35.59
N GLU A 11 -4.68 36.02 -34.71
CA GLU A 11 -4.10 37.33 -35.04
C GLU A 11 -2.59 37.21 -35.30
N ALA A 12 -1.88 36.43 -34.49
CA ALA A 12 -0.45 36.18 -34.67
C ALA A 12 -0.11 35.37 -35.94
N LEU A 13 -1.11 34.77 -36.61
CA LEU A 13 -0.94 34.11 -37.91
C LEU A 13 -1.22 35.04 -39.09
N LEU A 14 -1.91 36.16 -38.86
CA LEU A 14 -2.27 37.15 -39.88
C LEU A 14 -1.33 38.35 -39.89
N ASP A 15 -0.61 38.58 -38.79
CA ASP A 15 0.32 39.69 -38.62
C ASP A 15 1.70 39.18 -38.19
N ASP A 16 2.66 39.26 -39.12
CA ASP A 16 4.05 38.82 -38.93
C ASP A 16 4.83 39.66 -37.90
N THR A 17 4.29 40.80 -37.46
CA THR A 17 4.89 41.62 -36.39
C THR A 17 4.57 41.07 -35.00
N LEU A 18 3.55 40.23 -34.88
CA LEU A 18 3.13 39.63 -33.62
C LEU A 18 3.93 38.35 -33.32
N ARG A 19 4.14 38.09 -32.04
CA ARG A 19 4.85 36.89 -31.54
C ARG A 19 4.00 36.24 -30.45
N ILE A 20 4.04 34.91 -30.40
CA ILE A 20 3.36 34.14 -29.36
C ILE A 20 4.28 34.04 -28.15
N GLY A 21 3.95 34.77 -27.08
CA GLY A 21 4.61 34.66 -25.77
C GLY A 21 3.97 33.55 -24.93
N ILE A 22 4.80 32.78 -24.23
CA ILE A 22 4.41 31.69 -23.34
C ILE A 22 4.94 32.03 -21.96
N VAL A 23 4.02 32.28 -21.03
CA VAL A 23 4.35 32.63 -19.64
C VAL A 23 3.94 31.46 -18.75
N PRO A 24 4.89 30.78 -18.09
CA PRO A 24 4.56 29.69 -17.18
C PRO A 24 3.84 30.22 -15.91
N PRO A 25 3.19 29.35 -15.12
CA PRO A 25 2.59 29.75 -13.85
C PRO A 25 3.63 30.13 -12.78
N GLU A 26 4.89 29.69 -12.94
CA GLU A 26 5.98 29.95 -12.00
C GLU A 26 7.31 30.18 -12.73
N GLY A 27 8.18 30.96 -12.10
CA GLY A 27 9.52 31.33 -12.58
C GLY A 27 9.52 32.63 -13.40
N ASP A 28 10.71 33.12 -13.76
CA ASP A 28 10.85 34.49 -14.29
C ASP A 28 11.11 34.56 -15.80
N LYS A 29 11.00 33.44 -16.52
CA LYS A 29 11.37 33.36 -17.94
C LYS A 29 10.17 33.00 -18.81
N ALA A 30 9.61 34.02 -19.45
CA ALA A 30 8.75 33.84 -20.61
C ALA A 30 9.54 33.19 -21.75
N ALA A 31 8.88 32.34 -22.52
CA ALA A 31 9.39 31.75 -23.75
C ALA A 31 8.61 32.29 -24.95
N TYR A 32 9.16 32.12 -26.14
CA TYR A 32 8.43 32.36 -27.37
C TYR A 32 8.11 31.04 -28.06
N GLY A 33 7.00 31.03 -28.76
CA GLY A 33 6.57 29.89 -29.55
C GLY A 33 6.11 30.26 -30.95
N ARG A 34 5.91 29.21 -31.75
CA ARG A 34 5.41 29.29 -33.11
C ARG A 34 4.30 28.27 -33.30
N ALA A 35 3.20 28.69 -33.91
CA ALA A 35 2.16 27.77 -34.32
C ALA A 35 2.69 26.86 -35.43
N ILE A 36 2.68 25.55 -35.20
CA ILE A 36 3.13 24.55 -36.18
C ILE A 36 1.96 23.85 -36.88
N SER A 37 0.78 23.87 -36.27
CA SER A 37 -0.44 23.29 -36.84
C SER A 37 -1.66 23.98 -36.28
N VAL A 38 -2.64 24.26 -37.14
CA VAL A 38 -3.83 25.00 -36.78
C VAL A 38 -5.01 24.37 -37.51
N SER A 39 -6.04 23.99 -36.76
CA SER A 39 -7.27 23.41 -37.26
C SER A 39 -8.44 24.29 -36.84
N PRO A 40 -8.88 25.22 -37.72
CA PRO A 40 -10.05 26.04 -37.45
C PRO A 40 -11.35 25.24 -37.28
N ARG A 41 -11.42 24.04 -37.90
CA ARG A 41 -12.62 23.18 -37.89
C ARG A 41 -13.01 22.72 -36.49
N ASN A 42 -12.04 22.28 -35.69
CA ASN A 42 -12.25 21.84 -34.31
C ASN A 42 -11.65 22.82 -33.29
N ASP A 43 -11.30 24.02 -33.75
CA ASP A 43 -10.75 25.11 -32.96
C ASP A 43 -9.53 24.72 -32.11
N LEU A 44 -8.58 23.99 -32.70
CA LEU A 44 -7.33 23.57 -32.04
C LEU A 44 -6.09 24.12 -32.76
N ALA A 45 -5.07 24.48 -31.99
CA ALA A 45 -3.75 24.85 -32.48
C ALA A 45 -2.66 24.18 -31.64
N LEU A 46 -1.54 23.88 -32.30
CA LEU A 46 -0.34 23.32 -31.70
C LEU A 46 0.80 24.34 -31.82
N ILE A 47 1.37 24.70 -30.68
CA ILE A 47 2.48 25.66 -30.56
C ILE A 47 3.75 24.89 -30.17
N GLU A 48 4.80 25.11 -30.95
CA GLU A 48 6.16 24.70 -30.62
C GLU A 48 6.85 25.81 -29.82
N ILE A 49 7.53 25.45 -28.73
CA ILE A 49 8.37 26.39 -27.97
C ILE A 49 9.67 26.53 -28.77
N THR A 50 9.94 27.72 -29.31
CA THR A 50 11.08 27.94 -30.22
C THR A 50 12.29 28.54 -29.52
N ASP A 51 12.07 29.35 -28.47
CA ASP A 51 13.14 30.02 -27.72
C ASP A 51 13.03 29.72 -26.22
N GLY A 52 14.18 29.40 -25.62
CA GLY A 52 14.35 29.22 -24.18
C GLY A 52 14.43 27.76 -23.73
N SER A 53 14.95 27.55 -22.52
CA SER A 53 15.03 26.24 -21.86
C SER A 53 13.72 25.85 -21.15
N LEU A 54 12.58 26.36 -21.62
CA LEU A 54 11.28 26.18 -20.95
C LEU A 54 10.81 24.74 -21.10
N ARG A 55 11.00 23.95 -20.04
CA ARG A 55 10.45 22.60 -19.91
C ARG A 55 9.17 22.67 -19.09
N LEU A 56 8.07 22.14 -19.63
CA LEU A 56 6.77 22.10 -18.97
C LEU A 56 6.35 20.63 -18.84
N PRO A 57 5.85 20.21 -17.66
CA PRO A 57 5.32 18.86 -17.51
C PRO A 57 4.08 18.68 -18.39
N ALA A 58 4.03 17.57 -19.13
CA ALA A 58 2.88 17.23 -19.94
C ALA A 58 1.74 16.69 -19.06
N LEU A 59 0.52 17.14 -19.32
CA LEU A 59 -0.67 16.61 -18.67
C LEU A 59 -1.07 15.28 -19.31
N THR A 60 -1.54 14.35 -18.47
CA THR A 60 -2.11 13.08 -18.95
C THR A 60 -3.54 13.33 -19.44
N ILE A 61 -3.88 12.76 -20.59
CA ILE A 61 -5.23 12.86 -21.17
C ILE A 61 -6.07 11.68 -20.66
N ALA A 62 -7.33 11.93 -20.30
CA ALA A 62 -8.23 10.86 -19.92
C ALA A 62 -8.56 9.99 -21.16
N GLY A 63 -8.40 8.66 -21.02
CA GLY A 63 -8.68 7.69 -22.08
C GLY A 63 -10.17 7.52 -22.44
N GLY A 64 -11.05 8.22 -21.71
CA GLY A 64 -12.49 8.26 -21.95
C GLY A 64 -13.15 9.29 -21.05
N ILE A 65 -14.39 9.66 -21.37
CA ILE A 65 -15.24 10.49 -20.52
C ILE A 65 -16.21 9.52 -19.84
N PRO A 66 -16.05 9.23 -18.53
CA PRO A 66 -17.03 8.42 -17.79
C PRO A 66 -18.42 9.06 -17.89
N ALA A 67 -19.46 8.22 -17.96
CA ALA A 67 -20.83 8.67 -18.17
C ALA A 67 -21.43 9.42 -16.95
N ASP A 68 -20.80 9.30 -15.78
CA ASP A 68 -21.31 9.86 -14.53
C ASP A 68 -20.93 11.34 -14.37
N LEU A 69 -21.84 12.11 -13.76
CA LEU A 69 -21.69 13.54 -13.46
C LEU A 69 -20.47 13.78 -12.56
N ARG A 70 -19.33 14.11 -13.18
CA ARG A 70 -18.05 14.30 -12.48
C ARG A 70 -17.81 15.77 -12.20
N ASP A 71 -17.30 16.04 -11.00
CA ASP A 71 -16.60 17.28 -10.69
C ASP A 71 -15.50 17.50 -11.73
N VAL A 72 -15.42 18.73 -12.22
CA VAL A 72 -14.40 19.18 -13.15
C VAL A 72 -13.83 20.51 -12.70
N SER A 73 -12.59 20.76 -13.11
CA SER A 73 -11.93 22.03 -12.91
C SER A 73 -11.49 22.61 -14.25
N ALA A 74 -11.97 23.80 -14.58
CA ALA A 74 -11.44 24.59 -15.67
C ALA A 74 -10.25 25.42 -15.14
N VAL A 75 -9.11 25.35 -15.83
CA VAL A 75 -7.89 26.08 -15.47
C VAL A 75 -7.52 27.04 -16.60
N GLY A 76 -7.22 28.30 -16.27
CA GLY A 76 -6.83 29.31 -17.24
C GLY A 76 -6.45 30.65 -16.62
N TYR A 77 -6.35 31.68 -17.48
CA TYR A 77 -5.90 33.03 -17.14
C TYR A 77 -6.95 34.06 -17.56
N PRO A 78 -8.05 34.19 -16.79
CA PRO A 78 -9.18 35.02 -17.19
C PRO A 78 -8.85 36.51 -17.00
N MET A 79 -8.95 37.27 -18.10
CA MET A 79 -8.53 38.68 -18.16
C MET A 79 -9.28 39.58 -17.16
N ASN A 80 -10.52 39.25 -16.81
CA ASN A 80 -11.30 40.00 -15.82
C ASN A 80 -10.75 39.86 -14.39
N VAL A 81 -10.07 38.75 -14.08
CA VAL A 81 -9.38 38.58 -12.79
C VAL A 81 -8.10 39.40 -12.78
N ASP A 82 -7.33 39.35 -13.86
CA ASP A 82 -6.11 40.16 -14.00
C ASP A 82 -6.41 41.66 -13.86
N GLN A 83 -7.48 42.13 -14.50
CA GLN A 83 -7.96 43.52 -14.36
C GLN A 83 -8.42 43.83 -12.94
N ALA A 84 -9.16 42.93 -12.28
CA ALA A 84 -9.62 43.12 -10.91
C ALA A 84 -8.46 43.15 -9.90
N GLN A 85 -7.34 42.49 -10.22
CA GLN A 85 -6.10 42.52 -9.45
C GLN A 85 -5.25 43.77 -9.72
N GLY A 86 -5.62 44.60 -10.70
CA GLY A 86 -4.89 45.81 -11.06
C GLY A 86 -3.59 45.55 -11.82
N LEU A 87 -3.49 44.41 -12.52
CA LEU A 87 -2.33 44.09 -13.36
C LEU A 87 -2.32 45.00 -14.61
N ASP A 88 -1.17 45.62 -14.86
CA ASP A 88 -0.96 46.45 -16.06
C ASP A 88 -0.58 45.57 -17.27
N ILE A 89 -0.64 46.13 -18.48
CA ILE A 89 -0.24 45.44 -19.72
C ILE A 89 1.22 44.92 -19.64
N GLY A 90 2.09 45.61 -18.89
CA GLY A 90 3.46 45.17 -18.66
C GLY A 90 3.59 43.92 -17.77
N ASP A 91 2.56 43.60 -16.99
CA ASP A 91 2.55 42.45 -16.07
C ASP A 91 2.16 41.15 -16.78
N ILE A 92 1.73 41.21 -18.03
CA ILE A 92 1.41 40.04 -18.87
C ILE A 92 2.61 39.09 -19.02
N PHE A 93 3.84 39.60 -18.93
CA PHE A 93 5.06 38.79 -19.01
C PHE A 93 5.53 38.24 -17.66
N ARG A 94 4.82 38.56 -16.56
CA ARG A 94 5.13 38.02 -15.23
C ARG A 94 4.29 36.77 -14.98
N SER A 95 4.91 35.77 -14.38
CA SER A 95 4.22 34.55 -13.99
C SER A 95 3.12 34.86 -12.97
N GLN A 96 1.92 34.36 -13.25
CA GLN A 96 0.77 34.44 -12.36
C GLN A 96 0.24 33.03 -12.07
N PRO A 97 -0.29 32.79 -10.86
CA PRO A 97 -0.99 31.54 -10.60
C PRO A 97 -2.27 31.49 -11.44
N PRO A 98 -2.60 30.34 -12.07
CA PRO A 98 -3.80 30.22 -12.87
C PRO A 98 -5.04 30.20 -11.99
N VAL A 99 -6.16 30.68 -12.53
CA VAL A 99 -7.47 30.59 -11.89
C VAL A 99 -8.04 29.19 -12.11
N LYS A 100 -8.57 28.60 -11.04
CA LYS A 100 -9.22 27.28 -11.05
C LYS A 100 -10.70 27.43 -10.72
N SER A 101 -11.55 27.19 -11.71
CA SER A 101 -13.01 27.23 -11.58
C SER A 101 -13.57 25.81 -11.49
N ARG A 102 -14.38 25.52 -10.46
CA ARG A 102 -15.00 24.20 -10.28
C ARG A 102 -16.42 24.17 -10.86
N GLY A 103 -16.83 23.01 -11.36
CA GLY A 103 -18.19 22.74 -11.81
C GLY A 103 -18.38 21.26 -12.11
N PHE A 104 -19.40 20.93 -12.90
CA PHE A 104 -19.75 19.55 -13.23
C PHE A 104 -19.93 19.39 -14.74
N ILE A 105 -19.71 18.17 -15.24
CA ILE A 105 -20.12 17.82 -16.61
C ILE A 105 -21.64 17.72 -16.66
N SER A 106 -22.28 18.45 -17.56
CA SER A 106 -23.73 18.40 -17.79
C SER A 106 -24.12 17.54 -18.99
N GLY A 107 -23.14 17.04 -19.75
CA GLY A 107 -23.33 16.05 -20.80
C GLY A 107 -22.29 16.13 -21.91
N SER A 108 -22.27 15.12 -22.77
CA SER A 108 -21.66 15.25 -24.09
C SER A 108 -22.72 15.77 -25.05
N ARG A 109 -22.41 16.87 -25.73
CA ARG A 109 -23.27 17.48 -26.73
C ARG A 109 -22.38 17.73 -27.94
N PRO A 110 -22.40 16.90 -28.99
CA PRO A 110 -21.76 17.30 -30.23
C PRO A 110 -22.38 18.64 -30.64
N SER A 111 -21.58 19.70 -30.64
CA SER A 111 -22.01 20.94 -31.28
C SER A 111 -22.21 20.66 -32.77
N ARG A 112 -22.95 21.50 -33.49
CA ARG A 112 -23.12 21.30 -34.95
C ARG A 112 -21.80 21.33 -35.74
N GLN A 113 -20.68 21.71 -35.12
CA GLN A 113 -19.38 21.93 -35.78
C GLN A 113 -18.31 20.89 -35.40
N PHE A 114 -18.25 20.46 -34.13
CA PHE A 114 -17.30 19.46 -33.61
C PHE A 114 -17.73 18.92 -32.22
N ASP A 115 -17.12 17.82 -31.77
CA ASP A 115 -17.46 17.18 -30.48
C ASP A 115 -17.03 18.03 -29.28
N THR A 116 -17.99 18.37 -28.41
CA THR A 116 -17.75 19.18 -27.21
C THR A 116 -18.32 18.55 -25.94
N ILE A 117 -17.72 18.95 -24.82
CA ILE A 117 -18.15 18.63 -23.46
C ILE A 117 -18.87 19.85 -22.90
N LEU A 118 -20.09 19.64 -22.44
CA LEU A 118 -20.88 20.63 -21.72
C LEU A 118 -20.54 20.57 -20.23
N HIS A 119 -20.18 21.69 -19.63
CA HIS A 119 -19.92 21.79 -18.19
C HIS A 119 -20.42 23.11 -17.59
N THR A 120 -20.48 23.15 -16.26
CA THR A 120 -20.87 24.35 -15.49
C THR A 120 -19.70 25.10 -14.86
N ALA A 121 -18.46 24.59 -14.97
CA ALA A 121 -17.28 25.29 -14.44
C ALA A 121 -17.13 26.68 -15.10
N PRO A 122 -17.23 27.80 -14.36
CA PRO A 122 -17.24 29.13 -14.94
C PRO A 122 -15.97 29.43 -15.72
N ILE A 123 -16.11 29.85 -16.99
CA ILE A 123 -15.01 30.33 -17.81
C ILE A 123 -15.27 31.73 -18.36
N ALA A 124 -14.21 32.52 -18.49
CA ALA A 124 -14.25 33.85 -19.08
C ALA A 124 -13.20 33.97 -20.21
N ARG A 125 -13.18 35.12 -20.90
CA ARG A 125 -12.11 35.43 -21.87
C ARG A 125 -10.75 35.28 -21.20
N GLY A 126 -9.86 34.53 -21.83
CA GLY A 126 -8.54 34.14 -21.29
C GLY A 126 -8.45 32.70 -20.76
N ASN A 127 -9.59 32.02 -20.57
CA ASN A 127 -9.60 30.57 -20.30
C ASN A 127 -9.56 29.70 -21.56
N SER A 128 -9.83 30.28 -22.73
CA SER A 128 -9.81 29.58 -24.02
C SER A 128 -8.43 28.98 -24.29
N GLY A 129 -8.37 27.69 -24.63
CA GLY A 129 -7.14 26.92 -24.78
C GLY A 129 -6.66 26.25 -23.49
N GLY A 130 -7.17 26.66 -22.33
CA GLY A 130 -6.88 26.03 -21.05
C GLY A 130 -7.54 24.66 -20.90
N PRO A 131 -7.03 23.77 -20.03
CA PRO A 131 -7.59 22.44 -19.89
C PRO A 131 -8.84 22.41 -19.00
N LEU A 132 -9.77 21.51 -19.35
CA LEU A 132 -10.80 21.00 -18.45
C LEU A 132 -10.29 19.70 -17.82
N LEU A 133 -10.19 19.66 -16.49
CA LEU A 133 -9.54 18.58 -15.75
C LEU A 133 -10.55 17.79 -14.91
N ASP A 134 -10.31 16.49 -14.76
CA ASP A 134 -10.96 15.68 -13.72
C ASP A 134 -10.25 15.84 -12.35
N ASN A 135 -10.80 15.22 -11.29
CA ASN A 135 -10.22 15.23 -9.94
C ASN A 135 -8.83 14.57 -9.82
N CYS A 136 -8.32 13.96 -10.89
CA CYS A 136 -6.99 13.38 -10.98
C CYS A 136 -6.01 14.27 -11.75
N GLY A 137 -6.46 15.45 -12.21
CA GLY A 137 -5.66 16.37 -13.01
C GLY A 137 -5.49 15.90 -14.46
N ARG A 138 -6.32 14.97 -14.94
CA ARG A 138 -6.27 14.48 -16.32
C ARG A 138 -7.15 15.34 -17.21
N VAL A 139 -6.69 15.58 -18.44
CA VAL A 139 -7.39 16.41 -19.43
C VAL A 139 -8.61 15.66 -19.98
N LEU A 140 -9.78 16.25 -19.78
CA LEU A 140 -11.05 15.85 -20.38
C LEU A 140 -11.35 16.64 -21.65
N GLY A 141 -10.84 17.86 -21.77
CA GLY A 141 -11.04 18.70 -22.95
C GLY A 141 -10.27 20.00 -22.88
N VAL A 142 -10.41 20.82 -23.92
CA VAL A 142 -9.79 22.15 -24.05
C VAL A 142 -10.91 23.19 -24.00
N ASN A 143 -10.95 24.01 -22.94
CA ASN A 143 -11.96 25.05 -22.74
C ASN A 143 -11.98 25.99 -23.96
N SER A 144 -13.16 26.34 -24.48
CA SER A 144 -13.27 27.18 -25.68
C SER A 144 -14.25 28.35 -25.50
N PHE A 145 -15.56 28.09 -25.37
CA PHE A 145 -16.59 29.14 -25.34
C PHE A 145 -17.72 28.85 -24.34
N GLY A 146 -18.44 29.90 -23.94
CA GLY A 146 -19.68 29.82 -23.16
C GLY A 146 -20.92 30.06 -24.03
N ALA A 147 -22.07 29.55 -23.61
CA ALA A 147 -23.35 30.01 -24.12
C ALA A 147 -23.77 31.27 -23.36
N ASN A 148 -23.98 32.38 -24.07
CA ASN A 148 -24.64 33.53 -23.48
C ASN A 148 -26.11 33.17 -23.23
N SER A 149 -26.54 33.23 -21.98
CA SER A 149 -27.95 33.17 -21.63
C SER A 149 -28.55 34.56 -21.74
N ASP A 150 -29.54 34.72 -22.62
CA ASP A 150 -30.34 35.95 -22.76
C ASP A 150 -31.25 36.16 -21.51
N GLY A 151 -30.65 36.33 -20.34
CA GLY A 151 -31.35 36.57 -19.06
C GLY A 151 -31.85 35.31 -18.33
N THR A 152 -31.28 34.12 -18.61
CA THR A 152 -31.54 32.90 -17.81
C THR A 152 -30.34 32.57 -16.92
N ASP A 153 -30.58 32.24 -15.65
CA ASP A 153 -29.56 31.98 -14.62
C ASP A 153 -28.71 30.71 -14.84
N ALA A 154 -28.81 30.06 -16.00
CA ALA A 154 -28.05 28.86 -16.34
C ALA A 154 -26.95 29.19 -17.35
N GLU A 155 -25.73 29.44 -16.85
CA GLU A 155 -24.54 29.56 -17.67
C GLU A 155 -23.96 28.17 -17.98
N PHE A 156 -23.86 27.86 -19.26
CA PHE A 156 -23.24 26.63 -19.75
C PHE A 156 -21.99 26.92 -20.55
N TYR A 157 -21.01 26.05 -20.41
CA TYR A 157 -19.69 26.22 -20.99
C TYR A 157 -19.27 24.97 -21.76
N PHE A 158 -18.44 25.18 -22.79
CA PHE A 158 -18.05 24.16 -23.75
C PHE A 158 -16.53 24.01 -23.83
N ALA A 159 -16.08 22.76 -23.77
CA ALA A 159 -14.71 22.37 -24.04
C ALA A 159 -14.65 21.45 -25.28
N VAL A 160 -13.64 21.63 -26.14
CA VAL A 160 -13.31 20.70 -27.22
C VAL A 160 -12.95 19.34 -26.59
N SER A 161 -13.62 18.26 -26.99
CA SER A 161 -13.47 16.97 -26.32
C SER A 161 -12.15 16.27 -26.66
N THR A 162 -11.78 15.25 -25.86
CA THR A 162 -10.65 14.37 -26.20
C THR A 162 -10.83 13.63 -27.52
N ARG A 163 -12.07 13.49 -28.03
CA ARG A 163 -12.34 12.86 -29.33
C ARG A 163 -11.88 13.72 -30.50
N GLU A 164 -11.78 15.02 -30.32
CA GLU A 164 -11.20 15.95 -31.31
C GLU A 164 -9.70 16.15 -31.07
N LEU A 165 -9.30 16.25 -29.79
CA LEU A 165 -7.91 16.48 -29.40
C LEU A 165 -6.98 15.33 -29.79
N LEU A 166 -7.36 14.08 -29.52
CA LEU A 166 -6.48 12.92 -29.75
C LEU A 166 -6.20 12.65 -31.23
N PRO A 167 -7.18 12.70 -32.17
CA PRO A 167 -6.88 12.67 -33.59
C PRO A 167 -6.00 13.84 -34.03
N PHE A 168 -6.22 15.05 -33.51
CA PHE A 168 -5.39 16.21 -33.84
C PHE A 168 -3.93 16.01 -33.42
N LEU A 169 -3.67 15.52 -32.20
CA LEU A 169 -2.32 15.21 -31.73
C LEU A 169 -1.65 14.11 -32.57
N ARG A 170 -2.38 13.02 -32.88
CA ARG A 170 -1.88 11.92 -33.73
C ARG A 170 -1.54 12.39 -35.14
N ALA A 171 -2.39 13.24 -35.74
CA ALA A 171 -2.15 13.79 -37.08
C ALA A 171 -0.88 14.66 -37.13
N ASN A 172 -0.45 15.21 -36.00
CA ASN A 172 0.77 16.01 -35.87
C ASN A 172 1.91 15.23 -35.19
N GLN A 173 1.83 13.90 -35.11
CA GLN A 173 2.88 13.01 -34.58
C GLN A 173 3.29 13.33 -33.13
N VAL A 174 2.35 13.84 -32.32
CA VAL A 174 2.57 14.08 -30.89
C VAL A 174 2.08 12.87 -30.09
N GLU A 175 2.99 12.20 -29.40
CA GLU A 175 2.66 11.14 -28.45
C GLU A 175 2.05 11.74 -27.18
N ALA A 176 0.80 11.36 -26.88
CA ALA A 176 0.09 11.81 -25.70
C ALA A 176 0.09 10.72 -24.62
N SER A 177 0.35 11.10 -23.37
CA SER A 177 0.12 10.22 -22.23
C SER A 177 -1.38 10.02 -22.03
N LEU A 178 -1.83 8.77 -21.98
CA LEU A 178 -3.24 8.41 -21.82
C LEU A 178 -3.45 7.55 -20.59
N ASN A 179 -4.52 7.83 -19.84
CA ASN A 179 -4.90 7.03 -18.69
C ASN A 179 -6.41 6.81 -18.67
N ALA A 180 -6.82 5.54 -18.80
CA ALA A 180 -8.23 5.12 -18.82
C ALA A 180 -8.75 4.63 -17.46
N LEU A 181 -7.91 4.59 -16.42
CA LEU A 181 -8.33 4.09 -15.11
C LEU A 181 -9.39 5.00 -14.44
N PRO A 182 -10.22 4.47 -13.54
CA PRO A 182 -11.10 5.29 -12.71
C PRO A 182 -10.28 6.31 -11.90
N CYS A 183 -10.74 7.57 -11.90
CA CYS A 183 -10.14 8.59 -11.03
C CYS A 183 -10.66 8.39 -9.61
N ARG A 184 -9.77 7.96 -8.70
CA ARG A 184 -10.07 7.77 -7.27
C ARG A 184 -9.29 8.78 -6.44
N SER A 185 -9.86 9.21 -5.31
CA SER A 185 -9.13 10.05 -4.37
C SER A 185 -8.09 9.22 -3.60
N LEU A 186 -7.05 9.86 -3.05
CA LEU A 186 -6.12 9.14 -2.16
C LEU A 186 -6.81 8.75 -0.86
N ASP A 187 -7.72 9.58 -0.37
CA ASP A 187 -8.49 9.30 0.84
C ASP A 187 -9.34 8.03 0.66
N ASP A 188 -9.91 7.78 -0.52
CA ASP A 188 -10.63 6.54 -0.83
C ASP A 188 -9.70 5.33 -0.83
N VAL A 189 -8.54 5.43 -1.49
CA VAL A 189 -7.54 4.35 -1.55
C VAL A 189 -7.04 4.02 -0.13
N ASP A 190 -6.71 5.03 0.66
CA ASP A 190 -6.23 4.87 2.03
C ASP A 190 -7.32 4.37 2.98
N ALA A 191 -8.59 4.73 2.76
CA ALA A 191 -9.72 4.20 3.52
C ALA A 191 -9.92 2.70 3.26
N VAL A 192 -9.88 2.28 1.99
CA VAL A 192 -9.97 0.87 1.60
C VAL A 192 -8.81 0.07 2.19
N GLU A 193 -7.59 0.60 2.13
CA GLU A 193 -6.41 -0.08 2.67
C GLU A 193 -6.46 -0.18 4.21
N ARG A 194 -6.89 0.88 4.91
CA ARG A 194 -7.10 0.82 6.37
C ARG A 194 -8.14 -0.21 6.77
N ALA A 195 -9.26 -0.28 6.05
CA ALA A 195 -10.31 -1.26 6.31
C ALA A 195 -9.79 -2.70 6.11
N ARG A 196 -9.04 -2.95 5.03
CA ARG A 196 -8.38 -4.24 4.79
C ARG A 196 -7.42 -4.61 5.91
N ASN A 197 -6.54 -3.69 6.31
CA ASN A 197 -5.55 -3.95 7.37
C ASN A 197 -6.22 -4.20 8.73
N ALA A 198 -7.32 -3.51 9.04
CA ALA A 198 -8.12 -3.78 10.22
C ALA A 198 -8.74 -5.18 10.19
N GLN A 199 -9.25 -5.60 9.03
CA GLN A 199 -9.81 -6.93 8.83
C GLN A 199 -8.75 -8.03 8.99
N LEU A 200 -7.58 -7.89 8.36
CA LEU A 200 -6.48 -8.84 8.50
C LEU A 200 -6.02 -8.99 9.96
N ARG A 201 -5.96 -7.90 10.71
CA ARG A 201 -5.64 -7.92 12.15
C ARG A 201 -6.72 -8.62 12.98
N ALA A 202 -7.99 -8.35 12.69
CA ALA A 202 -9.10 -9.02 13.35
C ALA A 202 -9.08 -10.53 13.08
N ASP A 203 -8.83 -10.94 11.83
CA ASP A 203 -8.74 -12.34 11.44
C ASP A 203 -7.55 -13.05 12.10
N ALA A 204 -6.39 -12.39 12.20
CA ALA A 204 -5.22 -12.92 12.90
C ALA A 204 -5.51 -13.13 14.41
N LEU A 205 -6.14 -12.15 15.06
CA LEU A 205 -6.55 -12.25 16.46
C LEU A 205 -7.58 -13.38 16.67
N ASN A 206 -8.54 -13.52 15.76
CA ASN A 206 -9.53 -14.61 15.80
C ASN A 206 -8.86 -15.98 15.69
N ARG A 207 -7.85 -16.13 14.82
CA ARG A 207 -7.07 -17.38 14.69
C ARG A 207 -6.29 -17.71 15.96
N ILE A 208 -5.65 -16.71 16.58
CA ILE A 208 -4.94 -16.89 17.87
C ILE A 208 -5.92 -17.31 18.96
N ASN A 209 -7.05 -16.60 19.10
CA ASN A 209 -8.08 -16.93 20.09
C ASN A 209 -8.69 -18.33 19.87
N ALA A 210 -8.88 -18.73 18.61
CA ALA A 210 -9.38 -20.07 18.28
C ALA A 210 -8.36 -21.15 18.65
N ARG A 211 -7.08 -20.96 18.34
CA ARG A 211 -6.00 -21.87 18.74
C ARG A 211 -5.89 -21.99 20.25
N ASP A 212 -5.97 -20.87 20.98
CA ASP A 212 -5.95 -20.85 22.44
C ASP A 212 -7.16 -21.59 23.05
N ALA A 213 -8.35 -21.40 22.47
CA ALA A 213 -9.56 -22.10 22.89
C ALA A 213 -9.43 -23.62 22.66
N GLU A 214 -8.88 -24.03 21.53
CA GLU A 214 -8.60 -25.44 21.22
C GLU A 214 -7.58 -26.04 22.20
N LEU A 215 -6.48 -25.34 22.47
CA LEU A 215 -5.45 -25.78 23.44
C LEU A 215 -6.03 -25.91 24.85
N ARG A 216 -6.88 -24.97 25.29
CA ARG A 216 -7.58 -25.07 26.58
C ARG A 216 -8.54 -26.26 26.61
N ALA A 217 -9.29 -26.50 25.53
CA ALA A 217 -10.20 -27.65 25.45
C ALA A 217 -9.42 -28.98 25.50
N LYS A 218 -8.31 -29.09 24.76
CA LYS A 218 -7.39 -30.24 24.81
C LYS A 218 -6.84 -30.46 26.22
N ARG A 219 -6.33 -29.41 26.86
CA ARG A 219 -5.82 -29.48 28.25
C ARG A 219 -6.88 -29.93 29.24
N ASN A 220 -8.09 -29.35 29.17
CA ASN A 220 -9.20 -29.73 30.05
C ASN A 220 -9.60 -31.20 29.85
N ARG A 221 -9.60 -31.68 28.61
CA ARG A 221 -9.86 -33.08 28.29
C ARG A 221 -8.78 -33.99 28.85
N ALA A 222 -7.51 -33.66 28.63
CA ALA A 222 -6.38 -34.42 29.18
C ALA A 222 -6.43 -34.45 30.73
N GLN A 223 -6.82 -33.35 31.37
CA GLN A 223 -6.98 -33.29 32.81
C GLN A 223 -8.12 -34.19 33.32
N LEU A 224 -9.26 -34.22 32.62
CA LEU A 224 -10.36 -35.11 32.96
C LEU A 224 -9.97 -36.58 32.79
N GLU A 225 -9.33 -36.93 31.67
CA GLU A 225 -8.86 -38.28 31.38
C GLU A 225 -7.82 -38.74 32.42
N ALA A 226 -6.86 -37.87 32.79
CA ALA A 226 -5.87 -38.14 33.83
C ALA A 226 -6.52 -38.31 35.22
N GLN A 227 -7.50 -37.47 35.58
CA GLN A 227 -8.24 -37.59 36.84
C GLN A 227 -8.99 -38.93 36.94
N LEU A 228 -9.69 -39.34 35.87
CA LEU A 228 -10.42 -40.60 35.83
C LEU A 228 -9.45 -41.80 35.92
N ALA A 229 -8.34 -41.76 35.20
CA ALA A 229 -7.34 -42.83 35.23
C ALA A 229 -6.67 -42.97 36.62
N VAL A 230 -6.31 -41.85 37.26
CA VAL A 230 -5.72 -41.87 38.61
C VAL A 230 -6.75 -42.32 39.66
N GLN A 231 -8.03 -41.95 39.51
CA GLN A 231 -9.09 -42.46 40.38
C GLN A 231 -9.24 -43.98 40.25
N ASP A 232 -9.29 -44.51 39.03
CA ASP A 232 -9.40 -45.95 38.75
C ASP A 232 -8.19 -46.74 39.31
N ASP A 233 -6.98 -46.22 39.11
CA ASP A 233 -5.74 -46.80 39.65
C ASP A 233 -5.77 -46.83 41.21
N ARG A 234 -6.26 -45.74 41.82
CA ARG A 234 -6.39 -45.64 43.30
C ARG A 234 -7.46 -46.58 43.85
N GLU A 235 -8.61 -46.66 43.21
CA GLU A 235 -9.71 -47.56 43.59
C GLU A 235 -9.27 -49.02 43.49
N THR A 236 -8.58 -49.39 42.42
CA THR A 236 -8.01 -50.72 42.22
C THR A 236 -6.99 -51.06 43.31
N ALA A 237 -6.07 -50.15 43.63
CA ALA A 237 -5.09 -50.34 44.69
C ALA A 237 -5.73 -50.41 46.09
N LEU A 238 -6.78 -49.63 46.35
CA LEU A 238 -7.58 -49.69 47.58
C LEU A 238 -8.30 -51.03 47.73
N ALA A 239 -8.96 -51.50 46.67
CA ALA A 239 -9.65 -52.78 46.64
C ALA A 239 -8.67 -53.94 46.86
N ALA A 240 -7.54 -53.94 46.17
CA ALA A 240 -6.48 -54.95 46.34
C ALA A 240 -5.89 -54.92 47.77
N ALA A 241 -5.65 -53.74 48.34
CA ALA A 241 -5.18 -53.59 49.71
C ALA A 241 -6.21 -54.09 50.74
N LEU A 242 -7.51 -53.81 50.53
CA LEU A 242 -8.59 -54.30 51.39
C LEU A 242 -8.68 -55.83 51.34
N VAL A 243 -8.61 -56.43 50.15
CA VAL A 243 -8.59 -57.89 49.98
C VAL A 243 -7.38 -58.51 50.68
N ALA A 244 -6.19 -57.93 50.52
CA ALA A 244 -4.99 -58.40 51.20
C ALA A 244 -5.11 -58.27 52.74
N LEU A 245 -5.74 -57.21 53.24
CA LEU A 245 -5.99 -57.02 54.67
C LEU A 245 -7.00 -58.04 55.21
N LEU A 246 -8.07 -58.34 54.46
CA LEU A 246 -9.04 -59.39 54.80
C LEU A 246 -8.38 -60.78 54.83
N ILE A 247 -7.51 -61.09 53.87
CA ILE A 247 -6.72 -62.34 53.85
C ILE A 247 -5.80 -62.39 55.09
N SER A 248 -5.13 -61.28 55.41
CA SER A 248 -4.25 -61.20 56.57
C SER A 248 -4.99 -61.44 57.89
N ALA A 249 -6.14 -60.78 58.07
CA ALA A 249 -6.99 -60.93 59.26
C ALA A 249 -7.59 -62.34 59.35
N GLY A 250 -8.07 -62.90 58.23
CA GLY A 250 -8.64 -64.26 58.18
C GLY A 250 -7.60 -65.34 58.50
N ALA A 251 -6.42 -65.27 57.88
CA ALA A 251 -5.30 -66.18 58.16
C ALA A 251 -4.77 -66.03 59.59
N GLY A 252 -4.69 -64.79 60.10
CA GLY A 252 -4.29 -64.50 61.47
C GLY A 252 -5.28 -65.05 62.51
N TYR A 253 -6.58 -64.86 62.29
CA TYR A 253 -7.65 -65.43 63.13
C TYR A 253 -7.61 -66.96 63.12
N PHE A 254 -7.45 -67.58 61.95
CA PHE A 254 -7.32 -69.04 61.83
C PHE A 254 -6.10 -69.56 62.60
N ALA A 255 -4.93 -68.92 62.48
CA ALA A 255 -3.72 -69.29 63.21
C ALA A 255 -3.92 -69.15 64.73
N PHE A 256 -4.61 -68.11 65.19
CA PHE A 256 -4.90 -67.88 66.60
C PHE A 256 -5.88 -68.92 67.18
N HIS A 257 -6.99 -69.19 66.48
CA HIS A 257 -8.01 -70.14 66.91
C HIS A 257 -7.48 -71.58 66.95
N THR A 258 -6.75 -72.01 65.91
CA THR A 258 -6.14 -73.35 65.86
C THR A 258 -5.06 -73.54 66.93
N ARG A 259 -4.31 -72.49 67.27
CA ARG A 259 -3.34 -72.51 68.38
C ARG A 259 -4.03 -72.66 69.74
N GLN A 260 -5.17 -72.00 69.97
CA GLN A 260 -5.94 -72.17 71.21
C GLN A 260 -6.58 -73.57 71.31
N ALA A 261 -6.99 -74.16 70.20
CA ALA A 261 -7.58 -75.50 70.15
C ALA A 261 -6.56 -76.66 70.23
N GLY A 262 -5.26 -76.37 70.36
CA GLY A 262 -4.20 -77.39 70.46
C GLY A 262 -3.85 -78.07 69.13
N GLY A 263 -4.09 -77.42 67.99
CA GLY A 263 -3.81 -77.96 66.64
C GLY A 263 -2.33 -78.11 66.29
N GLU A 264 -2.04 -78.81 65.20
CA GLU A 264 -0.67 -79.08 64.73
C GLU A 264 0.13 -77.80 64.39
N GLN A 265 1.45 -77.80 64.64
CA GLN A 265 2.29 -76.61 64.44
C GLN A 265 2.48 -76.20 62.97
N LYS A 266 2.50 -77.15 62.03
CA LYS A 266 2.71 -76.88 60.60
C LYS A 266 1.64 -75.96 59.97
N PRO A 267 0.32 -76.23 60.10
CA PRO A 267 -0.71 -75.34 59.56
C PRO A 267 -0.73 -73.96 60.22
N ILE A 268 -0.39 -73.86 61.51
CA ILE A 268 -0.27 -72.59 62.23
C ILE A 268 0.87 -71.74 61.65
N ALA A 269 2.03 -72.34 61.40
CA ALA A 269 3.18 -71.64 60.82
C ALA A 269 2.90 -71.12 59.42
N ILE A 270 2.24 -71.93 58.57
CA ILE A 270 1.85 -71.51 57.21
C ILE A 270 0.85 -70.34 57.26
N ALA A 271 -0.19 -70.43 58.10
CA ALA A 271 -1.19 -69.37 58.24
C ALA A 271 -0.60 -68.06 58.78
N ALA A 272 0.36 -68.14 59.71
CA ALA A 272 1.09 -66.97 60.22
C ALA A 272 1.96 -66.30 59.15
N VAL A 273 2.66 -67.10 58.32
CA VAL A 273 3.45 -66.59 57.18
C VAL A 273 2.55 -65.93 56.15
N VAL A 274 1.43 -66.57 55.80
CA VAL A 274 0.43 -65.99 54.87
C VAL A 274 -0.14 -64.69 55.42
N SER A 275 -0.47 -64.63 56.72
CA SER A 275 -0.95 -63.41 57.37
C SER A 275 0.07 -62.26 57.31
N GLY A 276 1.35 -62.56 57.55
CA GLY A 276 2.45 -61.59 57.47
C GLY A 276 2.70 -61.08 56.05
N ILE A 277 2.74 -61.97 55.05
CA ILE A 277 2.91 -61.58 53.64
C ILE A 277 1.73 -60.74 53.17
N ALA A 278 0.49 -61.13 53.50
CA ALA A 278 -0.71 -60.39 53.13
C ALA A 278 -0.78 -59.01 53.81
N ALA A 279 -0.30 -58.88 55.06
CA ALA A 279 -0.19 -57.58 55.75
C ALA A 279 0.83 -56.66 55.06
N ILE A 280 2.00 -57.19 54.69
CA ILE A 280 3.02 -56.44 53.96
C ILE A 280 2.47 -56.00 52.60
N ALA A 281 1.83 -56.90 51.86
CA ALA A 281 1.19 -56.61 50.57
C ALA A 281 0.16 -55.48 50.68
N ALA A 282 -0.70 -55.53 51.70
CA ALA A 282 -1.69 -54.49 51.97
C ALA A 282 -1.06 -53.11 52.24
N VAL A 283 0.03 -53.07 53.04
CA VAL A 283 0.76 -51.84 53.33
C VAL A 283 1.47 -51.31 52.08
N THR A 284 2.11 -52.18 51.29
CA THR A 284 2.77 -51.76 50.05
C THR A 284 1.79 -51.19 49.04
N LEU A 285 0.63 -51.83 48.83
CA LEU A 285 -0.43 -51.33 47.94
C LEU A 285 -1.10 -50.04 48.47
N TRP A 286 -1.07 -49.83 49.79
CA TRP A 286 -1.52 -48.58 50.40
C TRP A 286 -0.54 -47.43 50.15
N LEU A 287 0.75 -47.69 50.31
CA LEU A 287 1.82 -46.70 50.17
C LEU A 287 2.16 -46.39 48.71
N SER A 288 2.04 -47.36 47.80
CA SER A 288 2.34 -47.21 46.36
C SER A 288 1.18 -46.61 45.56
N ARG A 289 0.15 -46.08 46.22
CA ARG A 289 -1.00 -45.50 45.55
C ARG A 289 -0.61 -44.21 44.84
N PRO A 290 -1.05 -44.00 43.58
CA PRO A 290 -0.67 -42.82 42.84
C PRO A 290 -1.15 -41.55 43.55
N GLY A 291 -0.23 -40.60 43.65
CA GLY A 291 -0.45 -39.28 44.23
C GLY A 291 -1.23 -38.36 43.29
N LEU A 292 -1.66 -37.20 43.78
CA LEU A 292 -2.32 -36.19 42.94
C LEU A 292 -1.35 -35.55 41.94
N GLU A 293 -0.04 -35.61 42.20
CA GLU A 293 1.02 -35.07 41.33
C GLU A 293 1.14 -35.84 39.99
N GLU A 294 0.71 -37.10 39.95
CA GLU A 294 0.76 -37.91 38.73
C GLU A 294 -0.29 -37.48 37.69
N ILE A 295 -1.32 -36.75 38.11
CA ILE A 295 -2.29 -36.12 37.20
C ILE A 295 -1.58 -35.06 36.34
N ASP A 296 -0.74 -34.22 36.96
CA ASP A 296 -0.03 -33.16 36.26
C ASP A 296 1.01 -33.73 35.28
N GLU A 297 1.69 -34.83 35.65
CA GLU A 297 2.63 -35.54 34.77
C GLU A 297 1.94 -36.16 33.56
N ARG A 298 0.78 -36.82 33.74
CA ARG A 298 -0.01 -37.39 32.65
C ARG A 298 -0.59 -36.30 31.73
N VAL A 299 -1.00 -35.16 32.29
CA VAL A 299 -1.44 -33.99 31.51
C VAL A 299 -0.29 -33.40 30.71
N ALA A 300 0.89 -33.25 31.31
CA ALA A 300 2.08 -32.76 30.61
C ALA A 300 2.46 -33.70 29.45
N ALA A 301 2.51 -35.00 29.68
CA ALA A 301 2.79 -36.00 28.66
C ALA A 301 1.77 -36.00 27.50
N ALA A 302 0.49 -35.78 27.80
CA ALA A 302 -0.56 -35.68 26.78
C ALA A 302 -0.49 -34.39 25.95
N MET A 303 0.10 -33.32 26.49
CA MET A 303 0.21 -32.01 25.83
C MET A 303 1.52 -31.82 25.04
N ASP A 304 2.55 -32.66 25.27
CA ASP A 304 3.88 -32.50 24.67
C ASP A 304 3.95 -32.90 23.17
N GLY A 305 2.93 -33.61 22.67
CA GLY A 305 2.87 -34.07 21.28
C GLY A 305 2.64 -32.99 20.21
N ASP A 306 2.25 -31.77 20.59
CA ASP A 306 1.83 -30.69 19.65
C ASP A 306 2.79 -29.48 19.62
N GLN A 307 3.93 -29.52 20.31
CA GLN A 307 4.91 -28.41 20.29
C GLN A 307 5.82 -28.38 19.05
N ALA A 308 5.76 -29.39 18.17
CA ALA A 308 6.55 -29.43 16.95
C ALA A 308 5.71 -28.98 15.73
N GLY A 309 6.07 -27.86 15.14
CA GLY A 309 5.64 -27.52 13.77
C GLY A 309 4.80 -26.25 13.65
N GLY A 310 5.31 -25.13 14.14
CA GLY A 310 5.07 -23.86 13.46
C GLY A 310 6.26 -23.60 12.54
N ASP A 311 6.22 -24.12 11.32
CA ASP A 311 7.11 -23.61 10.26
C ASP A 311 6.82 -22.11 10.13
N GLU A 312 7.68 -21.28 10.74
CA GLU A 312 7.73 -19.89 10.34
C GLU A 312 8.13 -19.87 8.86
N PRO A 313 7.33 -19.24 7.98
CA PRO A 313 7.71 -19.14 6.58
C PRO A 313 9.07 -18.46 6.53
N SER A 314 10.03 -19.08 5.84
CA SER A 314 11.32 -18.47 5.55
C SER A 314 11.08 -17.13 4.83
N LEU A 315 11.16 -16.04 5.59
CA LEU A 315 11.26 -14.68 5.13
C LEU A 315 12.66 -14.55 4.52
N ALA A 316 12.88 -15.06 3.32
CA ALA A 316 14.00 -14.59 2.52
C ALA A 316 13.71 -13.11 2.23
N THR A 317 14.18 -12.25 3.15
CA THR A 317 14.11 -10.79 3.14
C THR A 317 14.95 -10.24 1.99
N GLU A 318 15.88 -11.04 1.47
CA GLU A 318 16.86 -10.70 0.44
C GLU A 318 16.66 -11.54 -0.83
N GLY A 319 16.99 -10.96 -1.98
CA GLY A 319 16.94 -11.63 -3.27
C GLY A 319 16.43 -10.74 -4.40
N THR A 320 16.39 -11.29 -5.61
CA THR A 320 15.76 -10.62 -6.76
C THR A 320 14.24 -10.66 -6.60
N MET A 321 13.61 -9.50 -6.74
CA MET A 321 12.18 -9.29 -6.61
C MET A 321 11.63 -8.79 -7.94
N LEU A 322 10.52 -9.39 -8.37
CA LEU A 322 9.69 -8.88 -9.45
C LEU A 322 8.41 -8.33 -8.84
N CYS A 323 8.17 -7.03 -9.03
CA CYS A 323 7.08 -6.29 -8.42
C CYS A 323 6.05 -5.90 -9.48
N ALA A 324 4.86 -6.48 -9.37
CA ALA A 324 3.74 -6.20 -10.26
C ALA A 324 2.80 -5.14 -9.65
N ILE A 325 2.31 -4.22 -10.48
CA ILE A 325 1.43 -3.14 -10.03
C ILE A 325 0.08 -3.68 -9.53
N VAL A 326 -0.35 -3.22 -8.37
CA VAL A 326 -1.67 -3.53 -7.79
C VAL A 326 -2.58 -2.33 -8.03
N GLN A 327 -3.33 -2.37 -9.13
CA GLN A 327 -4.15 -1.23 -9.58
C GLN A 327 -5.16 -0.81 -8.53
N GLU A 328 -5.78 -1.75 -7.81
CA GLU A 328 -6.81 -1.47 -6.81
C GLU A 328 -6.27 -0.69 -5.61
N ARG A 329 -4.97 -0.83 -5.31
CA ARG A 329 -4.26 -0.13 -4.23
C ARG A 329 -3.54 1.14 -4.71
N SER A 330 -3.56 1.40 -6.01
CA SER A 330 -2.84 2.49 -6.64
C SER A 330 -3.76 3.63 -7.06
N ARG A 331 -3.28 4.86 -6.91
CA ARG A 331 -3.82 6.04 -7.59
C ARG A 331 -2.82 6.43 -8.66
N ILE A 332 -3.13 6.07 -9.90
CA ILE A 332 -2.29 6.32 -11.07
C ILE A 332 -2.87 7.50 -11.85
N THR A 333 -2.09 8.56 -12.05
CA THR A 333 -2.51 9.76 -12.77
C THR A 333 -1.79 9.90 -14.10
N GLY A 334 -0.49 9.57 -14.19
CA GLY A 334 0.31 9.72 -15.39
C GLY A 334 1.57 8.87 -15.50
N SER A 335 1.92 8.09 -14.46
CA SER A 335 3.04 7.15 -14.53
C SER A 335 2.70 5.89 -15.32
N ARG A 336 3.73 5.28 -15.92
CA ARG A 336 3.63 3.98 -16.58
C ARG A 336 3.40 2.86 -15.55
N MET A 337 2.76 1.80 -16.00
CA MET A 337 2.36 0.64 -15.19
C MET A 337 3.30 -0.56 -15.42
N ASP A 338 4.56 -0.27 -15.73
CA ASP A 338 5.55 -1.30 -16.02
C ASP A 338 5.94 -2.04 -14.73
N ASP A 339 6.20 -3.34 -14.83
CA ASP A 339 6.70 -4.14 -13.70
C ASP A 339 8.10 -3.67 -13.30
N VAL A 340 8.39 -3.71 -12.01
CA VAL A 340 9.68 -3.26 -11.46
C VAL A 340 10.46 -4.47 -10.97
N GLU A 341 11.65 -4.68 -11.51
CA GLU A 341 12.58 -5.70 -11.05
C GLU A 341 13.74 -5.05 -10.28
N PHE A 342 14.05 -5.58 -9.10
CA PHE A 342 15.23 -5.17 -8.34
C PHE A 342 15.75 -6.26 -7.41
N ILE A 343 17.04 -6.22 -7.10
CA ILE A 343 17.70 -7.05 -6.11
C ILE A 343 17.72 -6.30 -4.78
N TRP A 344 17.18 -6.91 -3.74
CA TRP A 344 17.14 -6.36 -2.39
C TRP A 344 18.12 -7.08 -1.46
N ALA A 345 18.86 -6.31 -0.67
CA ALA A 345 19.68 -6.79 0.44
C ALA A 345 19.14 -6.25 1.79
N ALA A 346 19.37 -6.97 2.89
CA ALA A 346 18.78 -6.65 4.19
C ALA A 346 19.34 -5.36 4.80
N ASP A 347 20.50 -4.89 4.33
CA ASP A 347 21.06 -3.59 4.65
C ASP A 347 20.38 -2.43 3.89
N GLY A 348 19.37 -2.72 3.07
CA GLY A 348 18.65 -1.76 2.26
C GLY A 348 19.37 -1.37 0.97
N CYS A 349 20.43 -2.08 0.60
CA CYS A 349 21.04 -1.89 -0.69
C CYS A 349 20.16 -2.50 -1.80
N VAL A 350 19.90 -1.68 -2.82
CA VAL A 350 19.18 -2.10 -4.02
C VAL A 350 20.11 -2.16 -5.23
N ASN A 351 20.08 -3.29 -5.94
CA ASN A 351 20.91 -3.57 -7.12
C ASN A 351 22.41 -3.37 -6.90
N GLY A 352 22.90 -3.49 -5.65
CA GLY A 352 24.31 -3.26 -5.31
C GLY A 352 24.78 -1.80 -5.43
N ARG A 353 23.89 -0.85 -5.71
CA ARG A 353 24.26 0.52 -6.11
C ARG A 353 23.50 1.62 -5.40
N THR A 354 22.27 1.37 -5.00
CA THR A 354 21.38 2.39 -4.45
C THR A 354 21.04 2.05 -3.01
N GLN A 355 21.56 2.84 -2.06
CA GLN A 355 21.22 2.69 -0.66
C GLN A 355 19.84 3.28 -0.37
N TYR A 356 18.95 2.49 0.24
CA TYR A 356 17.72 3.00 0.87
C TYR A 356 18.01 3.44 2.30
N GLY A 357 17.36 4.52 2.73
CA GLY A 357 17.44 4.99 4.10
C GLY A 357 16.44 4.26 5.00
N MET A 358 16.84 3.97 6.23
CA MET A 358 15.95 3.43 7.27
C MET A 358 15.59 4.56 8.25
N ALA A 359 14.31 4.91 8.33
CA ALA A 359 13.79 5.88 9.29
C ALA A 359 12.37 5.47 9.72
N ASP A 360 12.05 5.60 11.01
CA ASP A 360 10.75 5.22 11.59
C ASP A 360 10.30 3.78 11.29
N GLY A 361 11.26 2.86 11.13
CA GLY A 361 11.00 1.46 10.77
C GLY A 361 10.61 1.23 9.31
N GLU A 362 10.68 2.26 8.45
CA GLU A 362 10.41 2.15 7.03
C GLU A 362 11.67 2.37 6.19
N TRP A 363 11.87 1.51 5.20
CA TRP A 363 12.86 1.74 4.15
C TRP A 363 12.32 2.73 3.14
N ARG A 364 13.04 3.83 2.91
CA ARG A 364 12.65 4.87 1.96
C ARG A 364 13.84 5.39 1.16
N ARG A 365 13.58 5.72 -0.10
CA ARG A 365 14.52 6.41 -0.98
C ARG A 365 13.83 7.55 -1.70
N VAL A 366 14.36 8.75 -1.52
CA VAL A 366 13.93 9.92 -2.30
C VAL A 366 14.71 10.03 -3.60
N LEU A 367 14.02 10.15 -4.72
CA LEU A 367 14.57 10.44 -6.04
C LEU A 367 14.13 11.85 -6.48
N VAL A 368 15.12 12.69 -6.79
CA VAL A 368 14.93 14.06 -7.31
C VAL A 368 15.64 14.13 -8.67
N PRO A 369 14.91 13.98 -9.79
CA PRO A 369 15.48 14.10 -11.13
C PRO A 369 15.85 15.54 -11.50
N ASP A 370 16.80 15.69 -12.43
CA ASP A 370 17.22 16.98 -12.99
C ASP A 370 16.39 17.42 -14.22
N ASP A 371 15.69 16.46 -14.84
CA ASP A 371 14.92 16.61 -16.08
C ASP A 371 13.41 16.61 -15.87
N GLU A 372 12.94 16.23 -14.68
CA GLU A 372 11.53 16.26 -14.29
C GLU A 372 11.28 17.20 -13.11
N ASP A 373 10.14 17.92 -13.14
CA ASP A 373 9.67 18.75 -12.03
C ASP A 373 8.74 17.93 -11.11
N ALA A 374 9.23 16.76 -10.69
CA ALA A 374 8.54 15.88 -9.76
C ALA A 374 9.56 15.14 -8.86
N VAL A 375 9.20 14.94 -7.59
CA VAL A 375 9.96 14.11 -6.65
C VAL A 375 9.25 12.79 -6.47
N SER A 376 10.01 11.69 -6.42
CA SER A 376 9.46 10.36 -6.13
C SER A 376 10.05 9.82 -4.83
N VAL A 377 9.19 9.33 -3.94
CA VAL A 377 9.59 8.67 -2.70
C VAL A 377 9.21 7.21 -2.83
N SER A 378 10.21 6.34 -2.93
CA SER A 378 10.02 4.89 -3.01
C SER A 378 10.24 4.26 -1.64
N SER A 379 9.40 3.31 -1.27
CA SER A 379 9.50 2.57 -0.01
C SER A 379 9.27 1.09 -0.23
N TYR A 380 10.01 0.25 0.48
CA TYR A 380 9.87 -1.20 0.41
C TYR A 380 9.69 -1.78 1.81
N ASP A 381 8.67 -2.60 2.00
CA ASP A 381 8.47 -3.38 3.22
C ASP A 381 8.81 -4.85 2.95
N PRO A 382 9.94 -5.37 3.46
CA PRO A 382 10.35 -6.75 3.25
C PRO A 382 9.42 -7.80 3.88
N GLN A 383 8.69 -7.46 4.96
CA GLN A 383 7.79 -8.40 5.64
C GLN A 383 6.53 -8.63 4.81
N THR A 384 5.96 -7.55 4.26
CA THR A 384 4.75 -7.62 3.41
C THR A 384 5.06 -7.74 1.93
N ARG A 385 6.35 -7.64 1.53
CA ARG A 385 6.83 -7.57 0.13
C ARG A 385 6.08 -6.51 -0.68
N THR A 386 5.76 -5.39 -0.04
CA THR A 386 5.06 -4.27 -0.69
C THR A 386 6.07 -3.21 -1.08
N PHE A 387 6.17 -2.93 -2.38
CA PHE A 387 6.90 -1.78 -2.89
C PHE A 387 5.91 -0.65 -3.21
N ARG A 388 6.19 0.56 -2.76
CA ARG A 388 5.34 1.73 -2.98
C ARG A 388 6.17 2.89 -3.50
N THR A 389 5.66 3.58 -4.51
CA THR A 389 6.23 4.84 -5.01
C THR A 389 5.19 5.94 -4.94
N ASP A 390 5.49 6.97 -4.15
CA ASP A 390 4.69 8.19 -4.03
C ASP A 390 5.33 9.29 -4.87
N ARG A 391 4.58 9.89 -5.79
CA ARG A 391 5.06 10.94 -6.69
C ARG A 391 4.44 12.30 -6.36
N TYR A 392 5.29 13.31 -6.32
CA TYR A 392 4.99 14.70 -5.96
C TYR A 392 5.41 15.59 -7.13
N PRO A 393 4.52 15.86 -8.10
CA PRO A 393 4.70 16.94 -9.06
C PRO A 393 4.74 18.27 -8.32
N LEU A 394 5.73 19.11 -8.62
CA LEU A 394 5.97 20.35 -7.90
C LEU A 394 6.15 21.52 -8.85
N GLY A 395 5.86 22.71 -8.34
CA GLY A 395 6.21 23.96 -9.00
C GLY A 395 7.72 24.14 -9.12
N ARG A 396 8.16 25.00 -10.03
CA ARG A 396 9.59 25.24 -10.30
C ARG A 396 10.31 25.77 -9.08
N ASN A 397 9.69 26.70 -8.36
CA ASN A 397 10.31 27.32 -7.18
C ASN A 397 10.55 26.28 -6.07
N ALA A 398 9.59 25.38 -5.85
CA ALA A 398 9.72 24.29 -4.89
C ALA A 398 10.79 23.26 -5.34
N MET A 399 10.82 22.92 -6.64
CA MET A 399 11.85 22.05 -7.19
C MET A 399 13.26 22.62 -7.07
N GLU A 400 13.45 23.92 -7.25
CA GLU A 400 14.75 24.57 -7.06
C GLU A 400 15.23 24.48 -5.61
N GLN A 401 14.34 24.71 -4.65
CA GLN A 401 14.65 24.54 -3.22
C GLN A 401 15.02 23.10 -2.90
N ILE A 402 14.25 22.13 -3.38
CA ILE A 402 14.50 20.70 -3.16
C ILE A 402 15.79 20.24 -3.83
N ARG A 403 16.06 20.66 -5.07
CA ARG A 403 17.31 20.34 -5.77
C ARG A 403 18.52 20.96 -5.06
N THR A 404 18.36 22.12 -4.42
CA THR A 404 19.40 22.73 -3.58
C THR A 404 19.66 21.87 -2.34
N ALA A 405 18.60 21.57 -1.55
CA ALA A 405 18.71 20.72 -0.37
C ALA A 405 19.26 19.32 -0.70
N ARG A 406 18.89 18.75 -1.86
CA ARG A 406 19.40 17.45 -2.30
C ARG A 406 20.90 17.47 -2.58
N ARG A 407 21.47 18.58 -3.06
CA ARG A 407 22.91 18.72 -3.35
C ARG A 407 23.76 18.86 -2.09
N GLU A 408 23.17 19.17 -0.95
CA GLU A 408 23.89 19.32 0.33
C GLU A 408 24.44 18.00 0.87
N TYR A 409 23.95 16.85 0.38
CA TYR A 409 24.41 15.53 0.82
C TYR A 409 24.72 14.60 -0.35
N THR A 410 25.66 13.69 -0.13
CA THR A 410 25.98 12.61 -1.07
C THR A 410 25.48 11.29 -0.48
N PRO A 411 24.59 10.54 -1.17
CA PRO A 411 24.11 9.27 -0.65
C PRO A 411 25.26 8.32 -0.37
N PRO A 412 25.26 7.62 0.77
CA PRO A 412 26.28 6.63 1.08
C PRO A 412 26.23 5.46 0.08
N GLN A 413 27.38 4.83 -0.13
CA GLN A 413 27.49 3.63 -0.95
C GLN A 413 26.95 2.41 -0.20
N CYS A 414 26.47 1.42 -0.95
CA CYS A 414 26.10 0.13 -0.38
C CYS A 414 27.29 -0.56 0.31
N GLY A 415 27.02 -1.35 1.35
CA GLY A 415 28.04 -2.10 2.08
C GLY A 415 28.88 -1.29 3.07
N VAL A 416 28.56 0.01 3.26
CA VAL A 416 29.16 0.83 4.31
C VAL A 416 28.34 0.67 5.61
N THR A 417 29.02 0.51 6.75
CA THR A 417 28.36 0.45 8.06
C THR A 417 27.52 1.69 8.32
N ASP A 418 26.30 1.52 8.85
CA ASP A 418 25.33 2.59 9.13
C ASP A 418 24.80 3.38 7.92
N ALA A 419 25.13 2.98 6.67
CA ALA A 419 24.70 3.69 5.46
C ALA A 419 23.19 3.91 5.40
N ALA A 420 22.40 2.92 5.83
CA ALA A 420 20.94 3.01 5.90
C ALA A 420 20.46 4.12 6.85
N ARG A 421 21.04 4.22 8.04
CA ARG A 421 20.67 5.23 9.04
C ARG A 421 21.08 6.62 8.57
N GLU A 422 22.31 6.76 8.10
CA GLU A 422 22.85 8.02 7.56
C GLU A 422 22.00 8.52 6.37
N MET A 423 21.67 7.63 5.42
CA MET A 423 20.82 7.97 4.27
C MET A 423 19.42 8.41 4.72
N GLY A 424 18.87 7.76 5.76
CA GLY A 424 17.58 8.14 6.36
C GLY A 424 17.59 9.54 6.96
N GLU A 425 18.64 9.87 7.72
CA GLU A 425 18.85 11.19 8.32
C GLU A 425 19.05 12.28 7.25
N GLN A 426 19.92 12.03 6.25
CA GLN A 426 20.26 13.00 5.21
C GLN A 426 19.07 13.39 4.31
N GLN A 427 18.18 12.44 3.98
CA GLN A 427 17.02 12.74 3.14
C GLN A 427 15.86 13.41 3.90
N SER A 428 15.92 13.52 5.22
CA SER A 428 14.84 14.08 6.06
C SER A 428 14.52 15.54 5.68
N THR A 429 15.53 16.35 5.39
CA THR A 429 15.36 17.73 4.92
C THR A 429 14.54 17.79 3.64
N VAL A 430 14.89 16.97 2.64
CA VAL A 430 14.16 16.90 1.38
C VAL A 430 12.71 16.45 1.59
N LEU A 431 12.49 15.44 2.43
CA LEU A 431 11.16 14.95 2.77
C LEU A 431 10.31 16.05 3.44
N SER A 432 10.90 16.88 4.29
CA SER A 432 10.19 17.97 5.00
C SER A 432 9.70 19.09 4.07
N LEU A 433 10.33 19.25 2.89
CA LEU A 433 9.93 20.21 1.86
C LEU A 433 8.79 19.70 0.97
N LEU A 434 8.48 18.40 1.03
CA LEU A 434 7.40 17.83 0.22
C LEU A 434 6.03 18.15 0.83
N PRO A 435 4.99 18.31 -0.02
CA PRO A 435 3.62 18.35 0.46
C PRO A 435 3.28 17.12 1.30
N SER A 436 2.38 17.28 2.26
CA SER A 436 1.95 16.17 3.14
C SER A 436 1.28 15.01 2.41
N ARG A 437 0.80 15.24 1.18
CA ARG A 437 0.11 14.25 0.36
C ARG A 437 0.71 14.20 -1.05
N PRO A 438 0.98 13.00 -1.59
CA PRO A 438 1.39 12.87 -2.98
C PRO A 438 0.21 13.14 -3.92
N ASN A 439 0.50 13.30 -5.21
CA ASN A 439 -0.55 13.38 -6.24
C ASN A 439 -0.84 12.00 -6.85
N GLU A 440 0.14 11.11 -6.81
CA GLU A 440 0.11 9.77 -7.40
C GLU A 440 0.80 8.79 -6.46
N ARG A 441 0.20 7.60 -6.32
CA ARG A 441 0.71 6.51 -5.47
C ARG A 441 0.62 5.22 -6.26
N LEU A 442 1.77 4.60 -6.50
CA LEU A 442 1.91 3.30 -7.14
C LEU A 442 2.22 2.27 -6.07
N VAL A 443 1.41 1.23 -5.97
CA VAL A 443 1.60 0.14 -5.01
C VAL A 443 1.81 -1.15 -5.80
N TYR A 444 2.90 -1.83 -5.50
CA TYR A 444 3.29 -3.07 -6.15
C TYR A 444 3.34 -4.21 -5.12
N SER A 445 3.01 -5.40 -5.58
CA SER A 445 3.22 -6.65 -4.84
C SER A 445 4.44 -7.35 -5.42
N CYS A 446 5.42 -7.64 -4.57
CA CYS A 446 6.69 -8.22 -5.00
C CYS A 446 6.77 -9.71 -4.69
N GLU A 447 7.24 -10.49 -5.66
CA GLU A 447 7.50 -11.91 -5.50
C GLU A 447 8.98 -12.22 -5.79
N PRO A 448 9.58 -13.20 -5.07
CA PRO A 448 10.93 -13.64 -5.39
C PRO A 448 11.01 -14.16 -6.83
N HIS A 449 11.89 -13.58 -7.62
CA HIS A 449 12.14 -13.97 -9.00
C HIS A 449 13.51 -14.64 -9.08
N ARG A 450 13.58 -15.88 -9.59
CA ARG A 450 14.87 -16.45 -9.98
C ARG A 450 15.17 -15.95 -11.38
N SER A 451 16.08 -14.97 -11.49
CA SER A 451 16.61 -14.60 -12.80
C SER A 451 17.11 -15.87 -13.49
N PRO A 452 16.76 -16.14 -14.76
CA PRO A 452 17.31 -17.27 -15.49
C PRO A 452 18.83 -17.09 -15.55
N GLY A 453 19.54 -17.93 -14.79
CA GLY A 453 20.99 -17.92 -14.75
C GLY A 453 21.55 -18.10 -16.15
N ILE A 454 22.51 -17.24 -16.48
CA ILE A 454 23.51 -17.48 -17.52
C ILE A 454 23.98 -18.93 -17.38
N GLY A 455 23.85 -19.70 -18.46
CA GLY A 455 24.22 -21.11 -18.51
C GLY A 455 25.65 -21.30 -18.00
N ALA A 456 25.81 -22.25 -17.10
CA ALA A 456 27.10 -22.86 -16.83
C ALA A 456 27.44 -23.76 -18.03
N ASP A 457 28.05 -23.17 -19.05
CA ASP A 457 28.98 -23.89 -19.92
C ASP A 457 30.38 -23.68 -19.32
N ASP A 458 30.88 -24.73 -18.65
CA ASP A 458 32.27 -25.22 -18.70
C ASP A 458 32.40 -26.55 -17.94
#